data_AF-M1MG89-F1
#
_entry.id   AF-M1MG89-F1
#
_cell.length_a   1.000
_cell.length_b   1.000
_cell.length_c   1.000
_cell.angle_alpha   90.00
_cell.angle_beta   90.00
_cell.angle_gamma   90.00
#
_symmetry.space_group_name_H-M   'P 1'
#
loop_
_entity.id
_entity.type
_entity.pdbx_description
1 polymer ?
#
loop_
_entity_poly.entity_id
_entity_poly.type
_entity_poly.pdbx_seq_one_letter_code
_entity_poly.pdbx_strand_id
1 'polypeptide(L)'
;MASDNEEKYGVIAGTAINETEKGVKDTVNTINQTVTMAERVGGFLKRDIGNEIDWLMLSPEEKAAEKEKEKQEAEAAEAAAQKKKDDDKKAADAEAERIKELQKSYIVHTAAITCSCALHESYVVVPVGHGEFIHGIPQLNVGDSKPEINIRNFGICNSPQNPSVQENAKKIAKDIKDRPKSFTEKVMDFFSKPPEEDVGKDLLKQCVGVCTPMIATEWIDGKEDVLIDGKPALLGKCTLRCTFGGEIKLYTSGQKG
;
A
#
# COMPACT_ATOMS: atom_id res chain seq x y z
N MET A 1 -23.17 2.91 -13.00
CA MET A 1 -22.60 1.59 -13.41
C MET A 1 -21.19 1.36 -12.84
N ALA A 2 -20.31 2.37 -12.77
CA ALA A 2 -19.13 2.35 -11.88
C ALA A 2 -19.50 2.60 -10.40
N SER A 3 -20.52 3.43 -10.18
CA SER A 3 -21.06 3.85 -8.87
C SER A 3 -21.47 2.71 -7.92
N ASP A 4 -22.09 1.65 -8.45
CA ASP A 4 -22.76 0.66 -7.59
C ASP A 4 -21.76 -0.39 -7.03
N ASN A 5 -20.59 -0.54 -7.68
CA ASN A 5 -19.48 -1.33 -7.13
C ASN A 5 -18.65 -0.52 -6.12
N GLU A 6 -18.56 0.81 -6.28
CA GLU A 6 -17.96 1.71 -5.30
C GLU A 6 -18.77 1.76 -3.99
N GLU A 7 -20.11 1.70 -4.05
CA GLU A 7 -20.96 1.71 -2.85
C GLU A 7 -20.89 0.42 -2.01
N LYS A 8 -20.66 -0.74 -2.63
CA LYS A 8 -20.59 -2.03 -1.92
C LYS A 8 -19.18 -2.41 -1.45
N TYR A 9 -18.14 -1.95 -2.13
CA TYR A 9 -16.73 -2.34 -1.87
C TYR A 9 -15.78 -1.16 -1.69
N GLY A 10 -16.32 0.05 -1.47
CA GLY A 10 -15.66 1.29 -1.06
C GLY A 10 -14.14 1.33 -1.25
N VAL A 11 -13.68 2.04 -2.29
CA VAL A 11 -12.29 2.47 -2.53
C VAL A 11 -11.27 1.70 -1.67
N ILE A 12 -10.83 0.54 -2.15
CA ILE A 12 -9.80 -0.28 -1.47
C ILE A 12 -8.45 0.48 -1.41
N ALA A 13 -8.36 1.59 -2.14
CA ALA A 13 -7.27 2.56 -2.11
C ALA A 13 -7.32 3.53 -0.90
N GLY A 14 -8.24 3.37 0.05
CA GLY A 14 -8.30 4.21 1.25
C GLY A 14 -7.41 3.76 2.40
N THR A 15 -7.09 2.47 2.51
CA THR A 15 -6.35 1.90 3.65
C THR A 15 -4.88 1.65 3.33
N ALA A 16 -4.54 1.11 2.15
CA ALA A 16 -3.14 0.78 1.81
C ALA A 16 -2.24 2.02 1.55
N ILE A 17 -2.78 3.09 0.95
CA ILE A 17 -2.05 4.36 0.76
C ILE A 17 -1.84 5.03 2.13
N ASN A 18 -2.86 5.00 2.98
CA ASN A 18 -2.78 5.49 4.35
C ASN A 18 -1.83 4.67 5.22
N GLU A 19 -1.69 3.36 4.99
CA GLU A 19 -0.74 2.49 5.69
C GLU A 19 0.70 2.72 5.22
N THR A 20 0.92 3.05 3.95
CA THR A 20 2.26 3.35 3.42
C THR A 20 2.71 4.76 3.85
N GLU A 21 1.81 5.76 3.81
CA GLU A 21 2.07 7.09 4.37
C GLU A 21 2.16 7.09 5.91
N LYS A 22 1.39 6.24 6.60
CA LYS A 22 1.59 5.97 8.04
C LYS A 22 2.94 5.32 8.27
N GLY A 23 3.34 4.29 7.52
CA GLY A 23 4.62 3.61 7.69
C GLY A 23 5.82 4.54 7.52
N VAL A 24 5.75 5.50 6.58
CA VAL A 24 6.79 6.54 6.40
C VAL A 24 6.77 7.55 7.55
N LYS A 25 5.60 8.02 8.00
CA LYS A 25 5.47 8.89 9.18
C LYS A 25 5.87 8.19 10.47
N ASP A 26 5.61 6.90 10.60
CA ASP A 26 5.92 6.06 11.75
C ASP A 26 7.41 5.73 11.79
N THR A 27 8.08 5.59 10.63
CA THR A 27 9.54 5.45 10.56
C THR A 27 10.25 6.77 10.89
N VAL A 28 9.76 7.91 10.38
CA VAL A 28 10.29 9.24 10.74
C VAL A 28 10.02 9.56 12.23
N ASN A 29 8.88 9.15 12.77
CA ASN A 29 8.59 9.24 14.19
C ASN A 29 9.42 8.27 15.03
N THR A 30 9.72 7.07 14.54
CA THR A 30 10.59 6.09 15.22
C THR A 30 12.04 6.57 15.24
N ILE A 31 12.50 7.24 14.18
CA ILE A 31 13.83 7.89 14.11
C ILE A 31 13.90 9.11 15.01
N ASN A 32 12.85 9.96 15.06
CA ASN A 32 12.73 11.02 16.05
C ASN A 32 12.60 10.47 17.49
N GLN A 33 12.00 9.29 17.66
CA GLN A 33 11.95 8.57 18.94
C GLN A 33 13.30 7.97 19.32
N THR A 34 14.11 7.46 18.37
CA THR A 34 15.46 6.96 18.68
C THR A 34 16.45 8.09 18.92
N VAL A 35 16.24 9.27 18.34
CA VAL A 35 16.96 10.50 18.68
C VAL A 35 16.53 11.06 20.05
N THR A 36 15.39 10.62 20.61
CA THR A 36 14.95 10.98 21.98
C THR A 36 15.15 9.89 23.03
N MET A 37 15.45 8.64 22.63
CA MET A 37 15.72 7.50 23.53
C MET A 37 17.07 7.57 24.25
N ALA A 38 17.94 8.53 23.91
CA ALA A 38 19.15 8.83 24.68
C ALA A 38 18.90 9.75 25.89
N GLU A 39 17.67 10.22 26.11
CA GLU A 39 17.33 11.02 27.29
C GLU A 39 16.05 10.51 27.98
N ARG A 40 16.18 9.50 28.86
CA ARG A 40 15.59 9.48 30.23
C ARG A 40 15.51 8.11 30.86
N VAL A 41 16.50 7.85 31.70
CA VAL A 41 16.24 7.35 33.05
C VAL A 41 15.48 8.45 33.79
N GLY A 42 14.32 8.13 34.37
CA GLY A 42 13.64 8.99 35.33
C GLY A 42 12.68 10.02 34.72
N GLY A 43 11.40 9.91 35.08
CA GLY A 43 10.33 10.80 34.66
C GLY A 43 10.63 12.25 34.98
N PHE A 44 10.98 13.03 33.95
CA PHE A 44 10.99 14.49 33.98
C PHE A 44 11.08 15.04 32.55
N LEU A 45 10.07 14.84 31.70
CA LEU A 45 9.87 15.71 30.52
C LEU A 45 8.47 15.60 29.95
N LYS A 46 7.75 16.71 30.00
CA LYS A 46 7.77 17.74 28.94
C LYS A 46 7.32 19.03 29.60
N ARG A 47 8.22 19.97 29.86
CA ARG A 47 7.80 21.34 30.10
C ARG A 47 8.80 22.28 29.46
N ASP A 48 8.30 23.07 28.52
CA ASP A 48 9.03 24.19 27.97
C ASP A 48 9.38 25.13 29.13
N ILE A 49 10.61 25.63 29.17
CA ILE A 49 11.19 26.35 30.33
C ILE A 49 10.34 27.55 30.81
N GLY A 50 9.50 28.14 29.95
CA GLY A 50 8.54 29.20 30.34
C GLY A 50 7.34 28.70 31.16
N ASN A 51 6.99 27.42 31.05
CA ASN A 51 5.82 26.77 31.65
C ASN A 51 6.10 26.27 33.09
N GLU A 52 7.37 26.28 33.50
CA GLU A 52 7.83 25.80 34.81
C GLU A 52 7.64 26.85 35.93
N ILE A 53 7.85 28.13 35.62
CA ILE A 53 7.61 29.27 36.52
C ILE A 53 6.11 29.43 36.80
N ASP A 54 5.27 29.33 35.76
CA ASP A 54 3.81 29.44 35.88
C ASP A 54 3.23 28.39 36.83
N TRP A 55 3.65 27.13 36.67
CA TRP A 55 3.24 26.04 37.57
C TRP A 55 3.77 26.18 38.99
N LEU A 56 4.96 26.74 39.22
CA LEU A 56 5.41 27.01 40.58
C LEU A 56 4.50 28.03 41.28
N MET A 57 3.87 28.93 40.52
CA MET A 57 2.91 29.93 41.01
C MET A 57 1.47 29.41 41.18
N LEU A 58 1.13 28.24 40.61
CA LEU A 58 -0.18 27.60 40.80
C LEU A 58 -0.36 27.07 42.23
N SER A 59 -1.59 27.20 42.75
CA SER A 59 -1.97 26.70 44.07
C SER A 59 -1.94 25.15 44.12
N PRO A 60 -1.83 24.54 45.31
CA PRO A 60 -1.84 23.08 45.44
C PRO A 60 -3.10 22.40 44.86
N GLU A 61 -4.24 23.08 44.90
CA GLU A 61 -5.52 22.57 44.38
C GLU A 61 -5.54 22.55 42.85
N GLU A 62 -5.03 23.60 42.20
CA GLU A 62 -4.95 23.66 40.74
C GLU A 62 -3.95 22.63 40.18
N LYS A 63 -2.83 22.40 40.88
CA LYS A 63 -1.87 21.34 40.54
C LYS A 63 -2.46 19.94 40.62
N ALA A 64 -3.37 19.71 41.58
CA ALA A 64 -4.05 18.43 41.70
C ALA A 64 -5.07 18.24 40.56
N ALA A 65 -5.79 19.30 40.19
CA ALA A 65 -6.74 19.28 39.08
C ALA A 65 -6.07 19.04 37.71
N GLU A 66 -4.92 19.66 37.43
CA GLU A 66 -4.16 19.40 36.20
C GLU A 66 -3.69 17.95 36.11
N LYS A 67 -3.16 17.38 37.20
CA LYS A 67 -2.72 15.98 37.24
C LYS A 67 -3.86 14.99 37.04
N GLU A 68 -5.03 15.27 37.60
CA GLU A 68 -6.21 14.41 37.42
C GLU A 68 -6.73 14.49 35.97
N LYS A 69 -6.67 15.68 35.36
CA LYS A 69 -7.01 15.88 33.94
C LYS A 69 -6.04 15.14 33.02
N GLU A 70 -4.72 15.24 33.26
CA GLU A 70 -3.69 14.50 32.51
C GLU A 70 -3.90 12.98 32.62
N LYS A 71 -4.27 12.50 33.81
CA LYS A 71 -4.58 11.08 34.05
C LYS A 71 -5.82 10.64 33.27
N GLN A 72 -6.89 11.42 33.29
CA GLN A 72 -8.11 11.13 32.53
C GLN A 72 -7.87 11.18 31.02
N GLU A 73 -7.05 12.11 30.52
CA GLU A 73 -6.66 12.18 29.11
C GLU A 73 -5.80 10.98 28.68
N ALA A 74 -4.88 10.52 29.53
CA ALA A 74 -4.08 9.32 29.29
C ALA A 74 -4.95 8.05 29.25
N GLU A 75 -5.85 7.85 30.23
CA GLU A 75 -6.77 6.71 30.27
C GLU A 75 -7.74 6.71 29.08
N ALA A 76 -8.23 7.89 28.67
CA ALA A 76 -9.05 8.04 27.47
C ALA A 76 -8.28 7.73 26.17
N ALA A 77 -7.01 8.16 26.08
CA ALA A 77 -6.15 7.86 24.94
C ALA A 77 -5.83 6.35 24.85
N GLU A 78 -5.59 5.68 25.98
CA GLU A 78 -5.40 4.23 26.04
C GLU A 78 -6.67 3.46 25.65
N ALA A 79 -7.84 3.86 26.16
CA ALA A 79 -9.12 3.27 25.79
C ALA A 79 -9.43 3.45 24.29
N ALA A 80 -9.13 4.63 23.73
CA ALA A 80 -9.27 4.90 22.30
C ALA A 80 -8.30 4.06 21.45
N ALA A 81 -7.05 3.88 21.90
CA ALA A 81 -6.07 3.04 21.24
C ALA A 81 -6.46 1.56 21.28
N GLN A 82 -7.02 1.08 22.40
CA GLN A 82 -7.50 -0.29 22.53
C GLN A 82 -8.73 -0.54 21.64
N LYS A 83 -9.71 0.37 21.67
CA LYS A 83 -10.87 0.29 20.78
C LYS A 83 -10.47 0.24 19.31
N LYS A 84 -9.51 1.07 18.88
CA LYS A 84 -8.97 1.05 17.52
C LYS A 84 -8.34 -0.31 17.17
N LYS A 85 -7.56 -0.91 18.08
CA LYS A 85 -6.98 -2.25 17.85
C LYS A 85 -8.05 -3.33 17.73
N ASP A 86 -9.11 -3.26 18.52
CA ASP A 86 -10.20 -4.23 18.47
C ASP A 86 -11.03 -4.08 17.18
N ASP A 87 -11.28 -2.84 16.75
CA ASP A 87 -11.94 -2.52 15.48
C ASP A 87 -11.08 -2.97 14.28
N ASP A 88 -9.77 -2.70 14.30
CA ASP A 88 -8.80 -3.13 13.27
C ASP A 88 -8.73 -4.66 13.17
N LYS A 89 -8.70 -5.36 14.32
CA LYS A 89 -8.71 -6.82 14.36
C LYS A 89 -10.00 -7.40 13.79
N LYS A 90 -11.15 -6.84 14.17
CA LYS A 90 -12.45 -7.26 13.65
C LYS A 90 -12.55 -7.07 12.13
N ALA A 91 -12.00 -5.98 11.60
CA ALA A 91 -11.93 -5.74 10.16
C ALA A 91 -11.03 -6.78 9.45
N ALA A 92 -9.87 -7.09 10.03
CA ALA A 92 -8.96 -8.11 9.50
C ALA A 92 -9.59 -9.52 9.48
N ASP A 93 -10.29 -9.90 10.55
CA ASP A 93 -10.99 -11.19 10.63
C ASP A 93 -12.13 -11.28 9.58
N ALA A 94 -12.90 -10.20 9.40
CA ALA A 94 -13.94 -10.14 8.38
C ALA A 94 -13.36 -10.21 6.95
N GLU A 95 -12.23 -9.57 6.70
CA GLU A 95 -11.53 -9.61 5.42
C GLU A 95 -10.96 -11.01 5.12
N ALA A 96 -10.42 -11.69 6.12
CA ALA A 96 -9.93 -13.06 5.97
C ALA A 96 -11.05 -14.04 5.61
N GLU A 97 -12.22 -13.94 6.24
CA GLU A 97 -13.39 -14.75 5.88
C GLU A 97 -13.90 -14.45 4.47
N ARG A 98 -13.95 -13.17 4.09
CA ARG A 98 -14.30 -12.75 2.72
C ARG A 98 -13.35 -13.36 1.69
N ILE A 99 -12.04 -13.35 1.94
CA ILE A 99 -11.03 -13.94 1.06
C ILE A 99 -11.21 -15.46 0.95
N LYS A 100 -11.51 -16.16 2.05
CA LYS A 100 -11.76 -17.62 2.03
C LYS A 100 -12.94 -17.99 1.14
N GLU A 101 -14.01 -17.21 1.16
CA GLU A 101 -15.17 -17.43 0.29
C GLU A 101 -14.87 -17.05 -1.17
N LEU A 102 -14.11 -15.99 -1.39
CA LEU A 102 -13.63 -15.61 -2.72
C LEU A 102 -12.79 -16.73 -3.35
N GLN A 103 -11.91 -17.37 -2.59
CA GLN A 103 -11.02 -18.43 -3.08
C GLN A 103 -11.75 -19.62 -3.72
N LYS A 104 -13.00 -19.89 -3.28
CA LYS A 104 -13.85 -20.96 -3.80
C LYS A 104 -14.76 -20.50 -4.94
N SER A 105 -14.90 -19.19 -5.12
CA SER A 105 -15.81 -18.58 -6.08
C SER A 105 -15.22 -18.54 -7.48
N TYR A 106 -16.04 -18.80 -8.49
CA TYR A 106 -15.68 -18.57 -9.89
C TYR A 106 -15.59 -17.08 -10.21
N ILE A 107 -14.69 -16.74 -11.11
CA ILE A 107 -14.48 -15.35 -11.52
C ILE A 107 -15.24 -15.07 -12.80
N VAL A 108 -15.93 -13.93 -12.82
CA VAL A 108 -16.64 -13.42 -14.00
C VAL A 108 -16.09 -12.06 -14.42
N HIS A 109 -16.52 -11.60 -15.60
CA HIS A 109 -16.13 -10.34 -16.19
C HIS A 109 -16.21 -9.17 -15.19
N THR A 110 -15.25 -8.24 -15.24
CA THR A 110 -15.15 -7.06 -14.35
C THR A 110 -14.90 -7.36 -12.88
N ALA A 111 -14.36 -8.54 -12.55
CA ALA A 111 -13.79 -8.79 -11.23
C ALA A 111 -12.63 -7.81 -10.95
N ALA A 112 -12.59 -7.27 -9.73
CA ALA A 112 -11.53 -6.37 -9.29
C ALA A 112 -10.27 -7.19 -9.01
N ILE A 113 -9.12 -6.66 -9.40
CA ILE A 113 -7.80 -7.25 -9.21
C ILE A 113 -6.87 -6.24 -8.53
N THR A 114 -5.95 -6.73 -7.72
CA THR A 114 -4.92 -5.94 -7.05
C THR A 114 -3.55 -6.47 -7.41
N CYS A 115 -2.53 -5.59 -7.39
CA CYS A 115 -1.15 -5.97 -7.64
C CYS A 115 -0.27 -5.50 -6.47
N SER A 116 0.64 -6.36 -6.01
CA SER A 116 1.56 -6.04 -4.91
C SER A 116 2.50 -4.86 -5.19
N CYS A 117 2.70 -4.51 -6.47
CA CYS A 117 3.56 -3.40 -6.90
C CYS A 117 2.78 -2.20 -7.45
N ALA A 118 1.45 -2.17 -7.28
CA ALA A 118 0.62 -1.07 -7.73
C ALA A 118 -0.15 -0.45 -6.58
N LEU A 119 -0.49 0.84 -6.72
CA LEU A 119 -1.19 1.59 -5.69
C LEU A 119 -2.71 1.46 -5.80
N HIS A 120 -3.21 1.33 -7.02
CA HIS A 120 -4.63 1.24 -7.31
C HIS A 120 -5.02 -0.19 -7.71
N GLU A 121 -6.27 -0.53 -7.45
CA GLU A 121 -6.90 -1.70 -8.04
C GLU A 121 -7.10 -1.50 -9.55
N SER A 122 -7.35 -2.62 -10.23
CA SER A 122 -7.77 -2.63 -11.62
C SER A 122 -8.84 -3.70 -11.82
N TYR A 123 -9.18 -4.00 -13.07
CA TYR A 123 -10.24 -4.96 -13.39
C TYR A 123 -9.74 -5.99 -14.39
N VAL A 124 -10.17 -7.24 -14.21
CA VAL A 124 -10.03 -8.26 -15.25
C VAL A 124 -11.25 -8.20 -16.19
N VAL A 125 -10.96 -8.15 -17.47
CA VAL A 125 -11.95 -7.96 -18.54
C VAL A 125 -11.86 -9.15 -19.49
N VAL A 126 -13.00 -9.57 -20.01
CA VAL A 126 -13.07 -10.55 -21.09
C VAL A 126 -13.89 -9.92 -22.23
N PRO A 127 -13.25 -9.47 -23.33
CA PRO A 127 -13.94 -8.76 -24.41
C PRO A 127 -14.96 -9.63 -25.15
N VAL A 128 -14.65 -10.92 -25.32
CA VAL A 128 -15.51 -11.93 -25.92
C VAL A 128 -15.59 -13.09 -24.94
N GLY A 129 -16.79 -13.39 -24.46
CA GLY A 129 -16.99 -14.49 -23.51
C GLY A 129 -16.74 -15.86 -24.14
N HIS A 130 -16.47 -16.84 -23.28
CA HIS A 130 -16.12 -18.22 -23.68
C HIS A 130 -17.33 -19.13 -23.95
N GLY A 131 -18.55 -18.66 -23.66
CA GLY A 131 -19.79 -19.41 -23.82
C GLY A 131 -20.48 -19.75 -22.49
N GLU A 132 -19.72 -19.71 -21.40
CA GLU A 132 -20.20 -19.97 -20.05
C GLU A 132 -20.49 -18.67 -19.29
N PHE A 133 -21.63 -18.65 -18.61
CA PHE A 133 -22.12 -17.47 -17.90
C PHE A 133 -22.57 -17.85 -16.49
N ILE A 134 -22.23 -17.01 -15.52
CA ILE A 134 -22.76 -17.06 -14.16
C ILE A 134 -23.59 -15.81 -13.95
N HIS A 135 -24.87 -15.96 -13.63
CA HIS A 135 -25.82 -14.86 -13.49
C HIS A 135 -25.84 -13.90 -14.71
N GLY A 136 -25.65 -14.45 -15.92
CA GLY A 136 -25.62 -13.69 -17.16
C GLY A 136 -24.31 -12.92 -17.42
N ILE A 137 -23.29 -13.09 -16.57
CA ILE A 137 -21.97 -12.48 -16.72
C ILE A 137 -20.99 -13.54 -17.24
N PRO A 138 -20.18 -13.25 -18.28
CA PRO A 138 -19.21 -14.22 -18.81
C PRO A 138 -18.23 -14.69 -17.74
N GLN A 139 -18.07 -16.01 -17.62
CA GLN A 139 -17.10 -16.64 -16.73
C GLN A 139 -15.70 -16.66 -17.36
N LEU A 140 -14.66 -16.46 -16.56
CA LEU A 140 -13.28 -16.44 -17.01
C LEU A 140 -12.61 -17.81 -16.86
N ASN A 141 -11.57 -18.02 -17.67
CA ASN A 141 -10.64 -19.13 -17.56
C ASN A 141 -9.20 -18.65 -17.33
N VAL A 142 -8.29 -19.57 -17.08
CA VAL A 142 -6.88 -19.22 -16.80
C VAL A 142 -6.16 -18.53 -17.97
N GLY A 143 -6.70 -18.61 -19.19
CA GLY A 143 -6.18 -17.94 -20.37
C GLY A 143 -6.47 -16.44 -20.43
N ASP A 144 -7.35 -15.91 -19.57
CA ASP A 144 -7.71 -14.49 -19.51
C ASP A 144 -6.65 -13.66 -18.76
N SER A 145 -5.38 -13.78 -19.18
CA SER A 145 -4.22 -13.14 -18.55
C SER A 145 -3.51 -12.11 -19.44
N LYS A 146 -4.00 -11.87 -20.67
CA LYS A 146 -3.31 -11.01 -21.64
C LYS A 146 -3.27 -9.56 -21.15
N PRO A 147 -2.09 -8.91 -21.12
CA PRO A 147 -1.98 -7.52 -20.70
C PRO A 147 -2.71 -6.59 -21.68
N GLU A 148 -3.28 -5.51 -21.16
CA GLU A 148 -4.08 -4.49 -21.88
C GLU A 148 -5.39 -4.99 -22.52
N ILE A 149 -5.56 -6.32 -22.67
CA ILE A 149 -6.78 -6.96 -23.17
C ILE A 149 -7.61 -7.48 -21.99
N ASN A 150 -7.05 -8.43 -21.25
CA ASN A 150 -7.72 -9.01 -20.09
C ASN A 150 -7.34 -8.30 -18.80
N ILE A 151 -6.05 -8.01 -18.63
CA ILE A 151 -5.52 -7.35 -17.44
C ILE A 151 -5.33 -5.88 -17.75
N ARG A 152 -6.22 -5.05 -17.21
CA ARG A 152 -6.12 -3.60 -17.31
C ARG A 152 -4.94 -3.10 -16.47
N ASN A 153 -4.34 -1.98 -16.88
CA ASN A 153 -3.27 -1.38 -16.10
C ASN A 153 -3.75 -0.90 -14.73
N PHE A 154 -2.83 -0.80 -13.77
CA PHE A 154 -3.11 -0.37 -12.40
C PHE A 154 -2.78 1.12 -12.18
N GLY A 155 -2.63 1.91 -13.25
CA GLY A 155 -2.24 3.31 -13.20
C GLY A 155 -0.78 3.54 -12.80
N ILE A 156 -0.45 3.37 -11.52
CA ILE A 156 0.86 3.68 -10.92
C ILE A 156 1.52 2.40 -10.39
N CYS A 157 2.80 2.23 -10.69
CA CYS A 157 3.62 1.11 -10.26
C CYS A 157 4.89 1.59 -9.54
N ASN A 158 5.29 0.88 -8.49
CA ASN A 158 6.50 1.13 -7.70
C ASN A 158 7.59 0.06 -7.89
N SER A 159 7.42 -0.86 -8.85
CA SER A 159 8.41 -1.90 -9.12
C SER A 159 9.71 -1.32 -9.69
N PRO A 160 10.87 -1.57 -9.08
CA PRO A 160 12.18 -1.18 -9.63
C PRO A 160 12.49 -1.81 -10.99
N GLN A 161 11.83 -2.91 -11.35
CA GLN A 161 12.01 -3.60 -12.62
C GLN A 161 11.17 -2.98 -13.75
N ASN A 162 10.20 -2.12 -13.44
CA ASN A 162 9.38 -1.45 -14.44
C ASN A 162 10.22 -0.36 -15.17
N PRO A 163 10.29 -0.37 -16.51
CA PRO A 163 11.01 0.64 -17.29
C PRO A 163 10.62 2.08 -16.97
N SER A 164 9.32 2.36 -16.74
CA SER A 164 8.85 3.71 -16.42
C SER A 164 9.39 4.20 -15.07
N VAL A 165 9.50 3.32 -14.08
CA VAL A 165 10.09 3.62 -12.77
C VAL A 165 11.58 3.91 -12.91
N GLN A 166 12.30 3.10 -13.69
CA GLN A 166 13.73 3.30 -13.95
C GLN A 166 14.03 4.60 -14.69
N GLU A 167 13.20 4.96 -15.68
CA GLU A 167 13.33 6.23 -16.39
C GLU A 167 13.11 7.42 -15.48
N ASN A 168 12.10 7.36 -14.61
CA ASN A 168 11.86 8.43 -13.63
C ASN A 168 13.01 8.55 -12.62
N ALA A 169 13.54 7.42 -12.14
CA ALA A 169 14.71 7.42 -11.26
C ALA A 169 15.96 8.01 -11.95
N LYS A 170 16.18 7.69 -13.23
CA LYS A 170 17.27 8.28 -14.03
C LYS A 170 17.12 9.79 -14.21
N LYS A 171 15.90 10.28 -14.45
CA LYS A 171 15.61 11.72 -14.55
C LYS A 171 15.92 12.42 -13.23
N ILE A 172 15.44 11.89 -12.11
CA ILE A 172 15.72 12.44 -10.77
C ILE A 172 17.23 12.42 -10.47
N ALA A 173 17.92 11.32 -10.79
CA ALA A 173 19.37 11.23 -10.60
C ALA A 173 20.12 12.28 -11.45
N LYS A 174 19.66 12.53 -12.68
CA LYS A 174 20.21 13.57 -13.55
C LYS A 174 19.96 14.97 -12.98
N ASP A 175 18.74 15.26 -12.56
CA ASP A 175 18.38 16.57 -12.01
C ASP A 175 19.14 16.87 -10.70
N ILE A 176 19.42 15.85 -9.88
CA ILE A 176 20.29 15.98 -8.71
C ILE A 176 21.74 16.28 -9.10
N LYS A 177 22.26 15.65 -10.16
CA LYS A 177 23.61 15.91 -10.66
C LYS A 177 23.74 17.31 -11.26
N ASP A 178 22.74 17.76 -11.99
CA ASP A 178 22.72 19.05 -12.69
C ASP A 178 22.37 20.23 -11.76
N ARG A 179 22.03 19.95 -10.49
CA ARG A 179 21.71 20.99 -9.50
C ARG A 179 22.91 21.90 -9.20
N PRO A 180 22.70 23.20 -8.98
CA PRO A 180 23.79 24.11 -8.63
C PRO A 180 24.39 23.69 -7.29
N LYS A 181 25.67 23.30 -7.32
CA LYS A 181 26.40 22.88 -6.13
C LYS A 181 26.65 24.04 -5.18
N SER A 182 26.43 23.81 -3.89
CA SER A 182 26.80 24.75 -2.83
C SER A 182 28.32 24.94 -2.77
N PHE A 183 28.78 26.06 -2.19
CA PHE A 183 30.20 26.31 -1.98
C PHE A 183 30.87 25.17 -1.20
N THR A 184 30.20 24.62 -0.18
CA THR A 184 30.70 23.50 0.63
C THR A 184 30.82 22.21 -0.17
N GLU A 185 29.89 21.91 -1.07
CA GLU A 185 29.93 20.73 -1.94
C GLU A 185 31.09 20.83 -2.95
N LYS A 186 31.34 22.01 -3.53
CA LYS A 186 32.48 22.22 -4.43
C LYS A 186 33.82 21.99 -3.73
N VAL A 187 33.94 22.39 -2.47
CA VAL A 187 35.14 22.12 -1.66
C VAL A 187 35.24 20.62 -1.36
N MET A 188 34.16 19.96 -0.96
CA MET A 188 34.17 18.51 -0.68
C MET A 188 34.49 17.68 -1.92
N ASP A 189 34.00 18.05 -3.09
CA ASP A 189 34.29 17.38 -4.37
C ASP A 189 35.78 17.45 -4.74
N PHE A 190 36.46 18.55 -4.38
CA PHE A 190 37.89 18.69 -4.59
C PHE A 190 38.71 17.70 -3.74
N PHE A 191 38.18 17.29 -2.58
CA PHE A 191 38.85 16.38 -1.64
C PHE A 191 38.30 14.95 -1.66
N SER A 192 37.29 14.63 -2.48
CA SER A 192 36.59 13.33 -2.48
C SER A 192 36.74 12.59 -3.80
N LYS A 193 36.77 11.26 -3.75
CA LYS A 193 36.61 10.43 -4.96
C LYS A 193 35.17 10.57 -5.47
N PRO A 194 34.96 10.65 -6.80
CA PRO A 194 33.62 10.73 -7.36
C PRO A 194 32.81 9.47 -7.01
N PRO A 195 31.54 9.61 -6.61
CA PRO A 195 30.69 8.45 -6.34
C PRO A 195 30.43 7.66 -7.63
N GLU A 196 30.25 6.35 -7.50
CA GLU A 196 29.90 5.48 -8.62
C GLU A 196 28.56 5.87 -9.26
N GLU A 197 28.45 5.64 -10.56
CA GLU A 197 27.45 6.25 -11.43
C GLU A 197 26.14 5.47 -11.53
N ASP A 198 25.87 4.59 -10.57
CA ASP A 198 24.64 3.80 -10.57
C ASP A 198 23.46 4.60 -10.02
N VAL A 199 22.26 4.34 -10.57
CA VAL A 199 21.04 4.81 -9.94
C VAL A 199 20.94 4.01 -8.64
N GLY A 200 21.32 4.64 -7.53
CA GLY A 200 21.34 3.99 -6.23
C GLY A 200 20.04 3.21 -5.99
N LYS A 201 20.15 1.96 -5.54
CA LYS A 201 19.00 1.07 -5.31
C LYS A 201 17.94 1.71 -4.40
N ASP A 202 18.35 2.63 -3.53
CA ASP A 202 17.46 3.34 -2.63
C ASP A 202 16.61 4.40 -3.35
N LEU A 203 17.15 5.07 -4.38
CA LEU A 203 16.37 5.98 -5.22
C LEU A 203 15.30 5.21 -5.99
N LEU A 204 15.64 4.04 -6.53
CA LEU A 204 14.69 3.20 -7.27
C LEU A 204 13.50 2.75 -6.41
N LYS A 205 13.72 2.45 -5.13
CA LYS A 205 12.64 2.07 -4.20
C LYS A 205 11.67 3.21 -3.88
N GLN A 206 12.12 4.46 -4.02
CA GLN A 206 11.32 5.65 -3.75
C GLN A 206 10.60 6.18 -5.01
N CYS A 207 10.96 5.67 -6.19
CA CYS A 207 10.39 6.12 -7.45
C CYS A 207 9.11 5.37 -7.81
N VAL A 208 8.22 6.06 -8.51
CA VAL A 208 7.01 5.49 -9.11
C VAL A 208 6.97 5.80 -10.60
N GLY A 209 6.21 5.00 -11.34
CA GLY A 209 6.07 5.12 -12.79
C GLY A 209 4.72 4.62 -13.27
N VAL A 210 4.46 4.77 -14.56
CA VAL A 210 3.23 4.29 -15.19
C VAL A 210 3.24 2.76 -15.18
N CYS A 211 2.11 2.16 -14.81
CA CYS A 211 1.93 0.73 -14.89
C CYS A 211 1.65 0.31 -16.35
N THR A 212 2.57 -0.41 -16.97
CA THR A 212 2.34 -1.13 -18.23
C THR A 212 2.56 -2.61 -17.95
N PRO A 213 1.51 -3.38 -17.60
CA PRO A 213 1.67 -4.75 -17.16
C PRO A 213 2.31 -5.60 -18.26
N MET A 214 3.34 -6.34 -17.89
CA MET A 214 3.96 -7.32 -18.77
C MET A 214 3.77 -8.70 -18.14
N ILE A 215 2.93 -9.50 -18.79
CA ILE A 215 2.50 -10.81 -18.31
C ILE A 215 2.80 -11.81 -19.41
N ALA A 216 3.55 -12.85 -19.05
CA ALA A 216 3.98 -13.89 -19.99
C ALA A 216 3.34 -15.26 -19.69
N THR A 217 2.59 -15.38 -18.60
CA THR A 217 2.00 -16.64 -18.15
C THR A 217 0.47 -16.54 -18.06
N GLU A 218 -0.17 -17.70 -18.06
CA GLU A 218 -1.58 -17.83 -17.68
C GLU A 218 -1.75 -17.68 -16.17
N TRP A 219 -3.00 -17.58 -15.72
CA TRP A 219 -3.32 -17.63 -14.30
C TRP A 219 -2.93 -18.99 -13.70
N ILE A 220 -2.39 -18.94 -12.49
CA ILE A 220 -1.88 -20.10 -11.75
C ILE A 220 -3.01 -20.65 -10.87
N ASP A 221 -3.02 -21.97 -10.64
CA ASP A 221 -3.96 -22.68 -9.76
C ASP A 221 -5.44 -22.64 -10.20
N GLY A 222 -5.68 -22.69 -11.52
CA GLY A 222 -7.02 -22.88 -12.09
C GLY A 222 -7.69 -24.19 -11.66
N LYS A 223 -9.01 -24.27 -11.79
CA LYS A 223 -9.77 -25.49 -11.48
C LYS A 223 -9.74 -26.46 -12.67
N GLU A 224 -8.87 -27.45 -12.64
CA GLU A 224 -8.66 -28.40 -13.75
C GLU A 224 -9.91 -29.27 -14.05
N ASP A 225 -10.73 -29.56 -13.04
CA ASP A 225 -11.96 -30.35 -13.21
C ASP A 225 -13.06 -29.64 -14.01
N VAL A 226 -12.95 -28.33 -14.22
CA VAL A 226 -13.95 -27.52 -14.91
C VAL A 226 -13.29 -26.75 -16.02
N LEU A 227 -13.58 -27.13 -17.25
CA LEU A 227 -13.01 -26.51 -18.45
C LEU A 227 -13.98 -25.54 -19.09
N ILE A 228 -13.47 -24.39 -19.50
CA ILE A 228 -14.15 -23.29 -20.18
C ILE A 228 -13.30 -22.95 -21.39
N ASP A 229 -13.84 -23.15 -22.60
CA ASP A 229 -13.08 -23.09 -23.85
C ASP A 229 -11.78 -23.92 -23.82
N GLY A 230 -11.88 -25.15 -23.28
CA GLY A 230 -10.77 -26.10 -23.19
C GLY A 230 -9.69 -25.76 -22.14
N LYS A 231 -9.86 -24.69 -21.36
CA LYS A 231 -8.93 -24.29 -20.29
C LYS A 231 -9.55 -24.36 -18.90
N PRO A 232 -8.77 -24.60 -17.83
CA PRO A 232 -9.27 -24.57 -16.46
C PRO A 232 -10.02 -23.28 -16.09
N ALA A 233 -11.12 -23.42 -15.36
CA ALA A 233 -11.91 -22.30 -14.88
C ALA A 233 -11.13 -21.45 -13.87
N LEU A 234 -11.29 -20.13 -13.95
CA LEU A 234 -10.64 -19.18 -13.04
C LEU A 234 -11.40 -19.10 -11.71
N LEU A 235 -10.68 -19.26 -10.60
CA LEU A 235 -11.19 -19.14 -9.24
C LEU A 235 -10.53 -17.97 -8.51
N GLY A 236 -11.13 -17.47 -7.43
CA GLY A 236 -10.57 -16.39 -6.63
C GLY A 236 -9.22 -16.68 -5.97
N LYS A 237 -8.83 -17.96 -5.84
CA LYS A 237 -7.50 -18.36 -5.36
C LYS A 237 -6.39 -18.20 -6.39
N CYS A 238 -6.75 -18.08 -7.67
CA CYS A 238 -5.78 -18.02 -8.75
C CYS A 238 -4.94 -16.75 -8.64
N THR A 239 -3.66 -16.88 -8.98
CA THR A 239 -2.72 -15.75 -8.96
C THR A 239 -2.07 -15.58 -10.32
N LEU A 240 -1.61 -14.36 -10.61
CA LEU A 240 -0.93 -14.04 -11.85
C LEU A 240 0.34 -13.25 -11.54
N ARG A 241 1.41 -13.48 -12.31
CA ARG A 241 2.70 -12.83 -12.06
C ARG A 241 3.06 -11.88 -13.21
N CYS A 242 3.38 -10.65 -12.82
CA CYS A 242 3.99 -9.66 -13.71
C CYS A 242 5.50 -9.91 -13.78
N THR A 243 6.09 -9.74 -14.96
CA THR A 243 7.56 -9.87 -15.15
C THR A 243 8.34 -8.82 -14.36
N PHE A 244 7.69 -7.71 -13.96
CA PHE A 244 8.25 -6.71 -13.07
C PHE A 244 8.16 -7.10 -11.58
N GLY A 245 7.84 -8.35 -11.25
CA GLY A 245 7.83 -8.87 -9.88
C GLY A 245 6.54 -8.62 -9.09
N GLY A 246 5.52 -8.01 -9.71
CA GLY A 246 4.20 -7.84 -9.11
C GLY A 246 3.41 -9.14 -9.08
N GLU A 247 2.82 -9.47 -7.94
CA GLU A 247 1.83 -10.53 -7.79
C GLU A 247 0.42 -9.93 -7.90
N ILE A 248 -0.34 -10.41 -8.87
CA ILE A 248 -1.72 -9.98 -9.15
C ILE A 248 -2.68 -11.00 -8.53
N LYS A 249 -3.63 -10.50 -7.73
CA LYS A 249 -4.65 -11.28 -7.04
C LYS A 249 -6.04 -10.78 -7.40
N LEU A 250 -7.00 -11.69 -7.33
CA LEU A 250 -8.42 -11.37 -7.44
C LEU A 250 -8.92 -10.84 -6.11
N TYR A 251 -9.60 -9.70 -6.14
CA TYR A 251 -10.20 -9.08 -4.96
C TYR A 251 -11.71 -9.26 -4.92
N THR A 252 -12.40 -9.31 -6.06
CA THR A 252 -13.83 -9.69 -6.11
C THR A 252 -14.05 -10.82 -7.10
N SER A 253 -15.20 -11.49 -7.01
CA SER A 253 -15.59 -12.50 -8.00
C SER A 253 -16.17 -11.88 -9.27
N GLY A 254 -16.54 -10.61 -9.25
CA GLY A 254 -17.34 -9.95 -10.29
C GLY A 254 -18.81 -10.37 -10.30
N GLN A 255 -19.20 -11.35 -9.48
CA GLN A 255 -20.58 -11.83 -9.40
C GLN A 255 -21.40 -10.84 -8.56
N LYS A 256 -22.50 -10.35 -9.11
CA LYS A 256 -23.51 -9.63 -8.31
C LYS A 256 -24.33 -10.68 -7.57
N GLY A 257 -24.09 -10.81 -6.27
CA GLY A 257 -24.96 -11.57 -5.35
C GLY A 257 -26.28 -10.87 -5.12
#